data_AF-A0A9E4BFE8-F1
#
_entry.id   AF-A0A9E4BFE8-F1
#
_cell.length_a   1.000
_cell.length_b   1.000
_cell.length_c   1.000
_cell.angle_alpha   90.00
_cell.angle_beta   90.00
_cell.angle_gamma   90.00
#
_symmetry.space_group_name_H-M   'P 1'
#
loop_
_entity.id
_entity.type
_entity.pdbx_description
1 polymer ?
#
loop_
_entity_poly.entity_id
_entity_poly.type
_entity_poly.pdbx_seq_one_letter_code
_entity_poly.pdbx_strand_id
1 'polypeptide(L)'
;MISTLKKFLFHQDGLEHLRTPQDETAEFLLRYRDLDVGHLSLQDGKWYFEYTDTFRKKKDAYPIVNFPRLDKRYESDVLWPFFVVRIPGLGQPAIQRVIREENLDPRNEVQLLKRFGKTTIANPFTLIPKDNPDESEE
;
A
#
# COMPACT_ATOMS: atom_id res chain seq x y z
N MET A 1 16.30 9.93 -16.86
CA MET A 1 17.19 8.82 -16.44
C MET A 1 17.03 8.56 -14.94
N ILE A 2 16.09 7.68 -14.55
CA ILE A 2 15.83 7.32 -13.14
C ILE A 2 15.61 5.79 -13.05
N SER A 3 16.54 5.01 -13.63
CA SER A 3 16.40 3.55 -13.75
C SER A 3 17.14 2.76 -12.67
N THR A 4 17.98 3.39 -11.85
CA THR A 4 18.92 2.64 -10.99
C THR A 4 18.37 2.39 -9.59
N LEU A 5 17.51 3.27 -9.07
CA LEU A 5 16.90 3.10 -7.73
C LEU A 5 15.91 1.91 -7.65
N LYS A 6 15.30 1.52 -8.78
CA LYS A 6 14.41 0.35 -8.84
C LYS A 6 15.14 -0.98 -8.63
N LYS A 7 16.44 -1.07 -8.92
CA LYS A 7 17.17 -2.34 -8.77
C LYS A 7 17.61 -2.61 -7.33
N PHE A 8 17.99 -1.59 -6.58
CA PHE A 8 18.70 -1.81 -5.32
C PHE A 8 17.78 -2.20 -4.14
N LEU A 9 16.52 -1.77 -4.13
CA LEU A 9 15.56 -2.11 -3.06
C LEU A 9 14.88 -3.48 -3.23
N PHE A 10 14.95 -4.07 -4.43
CA PHE A 10 14.20 -5.29 -4.78
C PHE A 10 15.04 -6.58 -4.80
N HIS A 11 16.38 -6.49 -4.69
CA HIS A 11 17.31 -7.63 -4.87
C HIS A 11 17.53 -8.52 -3.63
N GLN A 12 16.66 -8.48 -2.62
CA GLN A 12 16.93 -9.24 -1.38
C GLN A 12 15.80 -10.19 -0.94
N ASP A 13 14.53 -10.05 -1.35
CA ASP A 13 13.48 -10.85 -0.68
C ASP A 13 12.23 -11.21 -1.52
N GLY A 14 12.39 -11.74 -2.74
CA GLY A 14 11.28 -12.35 -3.51
C GLY A 14 10.18 -11.38 -4.01
N LEU A 15 10.34 -10.07 -3.77
CA LEU A 15 9.38 -9.03 -4.16
C LEU A 15 9.40 -8.69 -5.67
N GLU A 16 10.36 -9.22 -6.44
CA GLU A 16 10.48 -8.98 -7.89
C GLU A 16 9.29 -9.54 -8.70
N HIS A 17 8.53 -10.44 -8.08
CA HIS A 17 7.40 -11.13 -8.70
C HIS A 17 6.04 -10.57 -8.30
N LEU A 18 6.01 -9.50 -7.51
CA LEU A 18 4.78 -8.77 -7.18
C LEU A 18 4.08 -8.25 -8.43
N ARG A 19 2.75 -8.29 -8.40
CA ARG A 19 1.85 -7.91 -9.49
C ARG A 19 0.67 -7.16 -8.92
N THR A 20 0.33 -6.07 -9.61
CA THR A 20 -0.94 -5.39 -9.44
C THR A 20 -2.03 -6.25 -10.13
N PRO A 21 -3.01 -6.76 -9.37
CA PRO A 21 -4.10 -7.55 -9.97
C PRO A 21 -4.94 -6.66 -10.89
N GLN A 22 -5.41 -7.23 -12.01
CA GLN A 22 -6.15 -6.49 -13.03
C GLN A 22 -7.67 -6.48 -12.77
N ASP A 23 -8.18 -7.55 -12.15
CA ASP A 23 -9.61 -7.80 -11.98
C ASP A 23 -10.06 -7.65 -10.52
N GLU A 24 -9.31 -6.89 -9.71
CA GLU A 24 -9.62 -6.64 -8.30
C GLU A 24 -9.75 -5.15 -8.01
N THR A 25 -10.64 -4.83 -7.07
CA THR A 25 -10.72 -3.50 -6.46
C THR A 25 -10.30 -3.58 -5.01
N ALA A 26 -9.61 -2.55 -4.53
CA ALA A 26 -9.24 -2.44 -3.14
C ALA A 26 -9.21 -0.99 -2.70
N GLU A 27 -9.54 -0.74 -1.44
CA GLU A 27 -9.40 0.56 -0.83
C GLU A 27 -8.66 0.45 0.50
N PHE A 28 -7.82 1.45 0.76
CA PHE A 28 -7.05 1.59 1.98
C PHE A 28 -7.04 3.04 2.42
N LEU A 29 -7.09 3.24 3.73
CA LEU A 29 -6.92 4.53 4.37
C LEU A 29 -5.53 4.61 4.97
N LEU A 30 -4.75 5.58 4.51
CA LEU A 30 -3.48 5.96 5.12
C LEU A 30 -3.75 6.95 6.27
N ARG A 31 -3.28 6.61 7.46
CA ARG A 31 -3.52 7.37 8.68
C ARG A 31 -2.22 7.68 9.41
N TYR A 32 -2.16 8.84 10.06
CA TYR A 32 -1.11 9.21 11.00
C TYR A 32 -1.73 9.51 12.36
N ARG A 33 -1.52 8.62 13.34
CA ARG A 33 -2.26 8.65 14.63
C ARG A 33 -3.77 8.64 14.37
N ASP A 34 -4.48 9.72 14.69
CA ASP A 34 -5.93 9.86 14.48
C ASP A 34 -6.28 10.67 13.23
N LEU A 35 -5.27 11.04 12.42
CA LEU A 35 -5.45 11.86 11.23
C LEU A 35 -5.54 10.99 9.98
N ASP A 36 -6.68 11.05 9.31
CA ASP A 36 -6.89 10.48 7.98
C ASP A 36 -6.13 11.30 6.93
N VAL A 37 -5.07 10.74 6.37
CA VAL A 37 -4.11 11.45 5.50
C VAL A 37 -4.50 11.31 4.04
N GLY A 38 -4.76 10.09 3.59
CA GLY A 38 -5.10 9.85 2.19
C GLY A 38 -5.70 8.47 1.93
N HIS A 39 -6.24 8.31 0.74
CA HIS A 39 -6.79 7.06 0.23
C HIS A 39 -5.80 6.46 -0.76
N LEU A 40 -5.49 5.18 -0.59
CA LEU A 40 -4.88 4.34 -1.62
C LEU A 40 -5.96 3.41 -2.15
N SER A 41 -6.19 3.38 -3.44
CA SER A 41 -7.15 2.46 -4.05
C SER A 41 -6.58 1.77 -5.28
N LEU A 42 -7.11 0.58 -5.56
CA LEU A 42 -6.90 -0.15 -6.80
C LEU A 42 -8.25 -0.24 -7.52
N GLN A 43 -8.25 0.14 -8.79
CA GLN A 43 -9.39 -0.01 -9.69
C GLN A 43 -8.85 -0.20 -11.10
N ASP A 44 -9.45 -1.11 -11.88
CA ASP A 44 -9.13 -1.34 -13.29
C ASP A 44 -7.63 -1.57 -13.53
N GLY A 45 -7.00 -2.36 -12.65
CA GLY A 45 -5.57 -2.67 -12.71
C GLY A 45 -4.62 -1.51 -12.39
N LYS A 46 -5.13 -0.40 -11.87
CA LYS A 46 -4.35 0.81 -11.58
C LYS A 46 -4.48 1.29 -10.14
N TRP A 47 -3.34 1.64 -9.57
CA TRP A 47 -3.28 2.24 -8.24
C TRP A 47 -3.54 3.73 -8.32
N TYR A 48 -4.35 4.23 -7.39
CA TYR A 48 -4.59 5.63 -7.16
C TYR A 48 -4.22 6.01 -5.74
N PHE A 49 -3.61 7.19 -5.59
CA PHE A 49 -3.41 7.79 -4.27
C PHE A 49 -3.90 9.23 -4.28
N GLU A 50 -4.63 9.62 -3.25
CA GLU A 50 -5.04 11.01 -3.05
C GLU A 50 -5.15 11.35 -1.58
N TYR A 51 -4.96 12.63 -1.26
CA TYR A 51 -5.16 13.11 0.10
C TYR A 51 -6.64 13.15 0.45
N THR A 52 -6.97 13.04 1.73
CA THR A 52 -8.35 13.27 2.20
C THR A 52 -8.66 14.77 2.19
N ASP A 53 -9.94 15.12 2.12
CA ASP A 53 -10.37 16.53 2.26
C ASP A 53 -9.99 17.12 3.61
N THR A 54 -10.06 16.32 4.67
CA THR A 54 -9.73 16.74 6.03
C THR A 54 -8.24 17.06 6.15
N PHE A 55 -7.38 16.29 5.49
CA PHE A 55 -5.94 16.57 5.42
C PHE A 55 -5.65 17.82 4.57
N ARG A 56 -6.25 17.93 3.39
CA ARG A 56 -6.07 19.09 2.48
C ARG A 56 -6.37 20.44 3.12
N LYS A 57 -7.38 20.51 4.00
CA LYS A 57 -7.85 21.76 4.61
C LYS A 57 -7.02 22.20 5.83
N LYS A 58 -6.10 21.37 6.33
CA LYS A 58 -5.24 21.75 7.46
C LYS A 58 -4.16 22.72 7.00
N LYS A 59 -4.02 23.85 7.72
CA LYS A 59 -3.02 24.89 7.42
C LYS A 59 -1.58 24.37 7.51
N ASP A 60 -1.33 23.42 8.39
CA ASP A 60 -0.01 22.81 8.61
C ASP A 60 0.13 21.43 7.97
N ALA A 61 -0.66 21.14 6.92
CA ALA A 61 -0.57 19.88 6.19
C ALA A 61 0.71 19.82 5.36
N TYR A 62 1.65 18.99 5.78
CA TYR A 62 2.85 18.71 5.00
C TYR A 62 2.60 17.51 4.08
N PRO A 63 2.77 17.66 2.75
CA PRO A 63 2.62 16.55 1.83
C PRO A 63 3.71 15.50 2.08
N ILE A 64 3.40 14.27 1.70
CA ILE A 64 4.35 13.16 1.68
C ILE A 64 5.32 13.45 0.54
N VAL A 65 6.62 13.29 0.77
CA VAL A 65 7.66 13.65 -0.21
C VAL A 65 7.42 13.03 -1.59
N ASN A 66 6.98 11.78 -1.64
CA ASN A 66 6.65 11.07 -2.89
C ASN A 66 5.37 11.58 -3.59
N PHE A 67 4.54 12.35 -2.87
CA PHE A 67 3.24 12.85 -3.30
C PHE A 67 3.10 14.36 -2.96
N PRO A 68 3.92 15.26 -3.55
CA PRO A 68 4.12 16.63 -3.08
C PRO A 68 2.91 17.58 -3.26
N ARG A 69 1.97 17.23 -4.12
CA ARG A 69 0.74 17.99 -4.40
C ARG A 69 -0.46 17.41 -3.66
N LEU A 70 -1.07 18.21 -2.78
CA LEU A 70 -2.24 17.83 -1.98
C LEU A 70 -3.55 17.75 -2.79
N ASP A 71 -3.63 18.53 -3.86
CA ASP A 71 -4.79 18.66 -4.77
C ASP A 71 -4.81 17.61 -5.89
N LYS A 72 -3.79 16.75 -5.95
CA LYS A 72 -3.59 15.81 -7.05
C LYS A 72 -4.04 14.40 -6.66
N ARG A 73 -4.78 13.76 -7.57
CA ARG A 73 -4.91 12.30 -7.62
C ARG A 73 -3.74 11.73 -8.41
N TYR A 74 -2.95 10.88 -7.77
CA TYR A 74 -1.84 10.15 -8.37
C TYR A 74 -2.36 8.84 -8.95
N GLU A 75 -1.76 8.39 -10.04
CA GLU A 75 -2.10 7.15 -10.75
C GLU A 75 -0.80 6.41 -11.09
N SER A 76 -0.83 5.08 -11.02
CA SER A 76 0.29 4.22 -11.41
C SER A 76 -0.18 2.80 -11.73
N ASP A 77 0.39 2.19 -12.77
CA ASP A 77 0.16 0.78 -13.10
C ASP A 77 0.88 -0.18 -12.13
N VAL A 78 1.73 0.35 -11.25
CA VAL A 78 2.47 -0.40 -10.23
C VAL A 78 2.35 0.25 -8.87
N LEU A 79 2.37 -0.54 -7.81
CA LEU A 79 2.33 -0.02 -6.45
C LEU A 79 3.61 0.81 -6.15
N TRP A 80 3.43 2.01 -5.60
CA TRP A 80 4.58 2.87 -5.28
C TRP A 80 5.46 2.25 -4.19
N PRO A 81 6.80 2.44 -4.24
CA PRO A 81 7.73 1.98 -3.21
C PRO A 81 7.35 2.41 -1.78
N PHE A 82 6.71 3.58 -1.64
CA PHE A 82 6.18 4.06 -0.37
C PHE A 82 5.22 3.05 0.30
N PHE A 83 4.43 2.31 -0.48
CA PHE A 83 3.55 1.26 0.02
C PHE A 83 4.19 -0.12 0.01
N VAL A 84 4.99 -0.45 -1.03
CA VAL A 84 5.68 -1.74 -1.15
C VAL A 84 6.56 -2.06 0.05
N VAL A 85 7.22 -1.07 0.66
CA VAL A 85 8.07 -1.25 1.86
C VAL A 85 7.34 -1.82 3.09
N ARG A 86 6.00 -1.90 3.04
CA ARG A 86 5.17 -2.53 4.08
C ARG A 86 4.98 -4.03 3.85
N ILE A 87 5.29 -4.53 2.66
CA ILE A 87 5.29 -5.96 2.37
C ILE A 87 6.63 -6.52 2.85
N PRO A 88 6.64 -7.45 3.81
CA PRO A 88 7.87 -8.04 4.32
C PRO A 88 8.54 -8.89 3.25
N GLY A 89 9.80 -9.22 3.50
CA GLY A 89 10.53 -10.10 2.61
C GLY A 89 9.88 -11.48 2.48
N LEU A 90 9.45 -11.85 1.28
CA LEU A 90 8.70 -13.08 1.06
C LEU A 90 9.57 -14.31 1.25
N GLY A 91 10.90 -14.21 1.23
CA GLY A 91 11.79 -15.34 1.51
C GLY A 91 11.78 -15.81 2.97
N GLN A 92 11.22 -15.03 3.89
CA GLN A 92 11.25 -15.33 5.32
C GLN A 92 10.35 -16.53 5.67
N PRO A 93 10.84 -17.56 6.41
CA PRO A 93 10.05 -18.76 6.73
C PRO A 93 8.73 -18.48 7.45
N ALA A 94 8.70 -17.47 8.33
CA ALA A 94 7.49 -17.07 9.03
C ALA A 94 6.43 -16.48 8.08
N ILE A 95 6.86 -15.66 7.11
CA ILE A 95 5.97 -15.06 6.10
C ILE A 95 5.45 -16.13 5.14
N GLN A 96 6.32 -17.02 4.69
CA GLN A 96 5.93 -18.17 3.86
C GLN A 96 4.92 -19.08 4.53
N ARG A 97 5.03 -19.27 5.85
CA ARG A 97 4.06 -20.03 6.63
C ARG A 97 2.68 -19.35 6.61
N VAL A 98 2.63 -18.05 6.90
CA VAL A 98 1.37 -17.26 6.86
C VAL A 98 0.72 -17.32 5.48
N ILE A 99 1.50 -17.11 4.41
CA ILE A 99 1.00 -17.17 3.02
C ILE A 99 0.34 -18.51 2.71
N ARG A 100 0.94 -19.63 3.15
CA ARG A 100 0.37 -20.97 2.96
C ARG A 100 -0.86 -21.22 3.83
N GLU A 101 -0.79 -20.88 5.12
CA GLU A 101 -1.88 -21.13 6.08
C GLU A 101 -3.14 -20.33 5.72
N GLU A 102 -2.97 -19.12 5.16
CA GLU A 102 -4.05 -18.22 4.78
C GLU A 102 -4.37 -18.27 3.26
N ASN A 103 -3.74 -19.17 2.51
CA ASN A 103 -3.92 -19.33 1.05
C ASN A 103 -3.76 -18.02 0.24
N LEU A 104 -2.81 -17.18 0.62
CA LEU A 104 -2.54 -15.93 -0.07
C LEU A 104 -1.78 -16.18 -1.37
N ASP A 105 -2.05 -15.42 -2.42
CA ASP A 105 -1.20 -15.36 -3.60
C ASP A 105 0.05 -14.52 -3.28
N PRO A 106 1.27 -15.10 -3.25
CA PRO A 106 2.51 -14.38 -2.95
C PRO A 106 2.90 -13.35 -4.01
N ARG A 107 2.17 -13.26 -5.13
CA ARG A 107 2.38 -12.26 -6.18
C ARG A 107 1.34 -11.15 -6.12
N ASN A 108 0.25 -11.32 -5.38
CA ASN A 108 -0.85 -10.36 -5.36
C ASN A 108 -0.58 -9.25 -4.34
N GLU A 109 -0.27 -8.06 -4.85
CA GLU A 109 0.03 -6.89 -4.01
C GLU A 109 -1.12 -6.50 -3.08
N VAL A 110 -2.39 -6.69 -3.49
CA VAL A 110 -3.56 -6.36 -2.67
C VAL A 110 -3.63 -7.28 -1.46
N GLN A 111 -3.56 -8.60 -1.67
CA GLN A 111 -3.65 -9.58 -0.58
C GLN A 111 -2.50 -9.38 0.42
N LEU A 112 -1.28 -9.15 -0.08
CA LEU A 112 -0.12 -8.91 0.75
C LEU A 112 -0.20 -7.58 1.52
N LEU A 113 -0.72 -6.51 0.91
CA LEU A 113 -0.97 -5.25 1.61
C LEU A 113 -2.06 -5.37 2.67
N LYS A 114 -3.16 -6.08 2.38
CA LYS A 114 -4.21 -6.33 3.37
C LYS A 114 -3.63 -7.07 4.57
N ARG A 115 -2.79 -8.07 4.31
CA ARG A 115 -2.27 -8.94 5.37
C ARG A 115 -1.13 -8.32 6.18
N PHE A 116 -0.18 -7.69 5.51
CA PHE A 116 1.08 -7.24 6.13
C PHE A 116 1.25 -5.71 6.11
N GLY A 117 0.46 -5.01 5.30
CA GLY A 117 0.67 -3.60 4.98
C GLY A 117 0.38 -2.61 6.11
N LYS A 118 -0.22 -3.07 7.21
CA LYS A 118 -0.77 -2.18 8.25
C LYS A 118 0.24 -1.23 8.86
N THR A 119 1.45 -1.71 9.16
CA THR A 119 2.51 -0.93 9.80
C THR A 119 3.85 -1.23 9.14
N THR A 120 4.82 -0.32 9.30
CA THR A 120 6.20 -0.55 8.88
C THR A 120 7.13 0.22 9.81
N ILE A 121 8.40 -0.20 9.88
CA ILE A 121 9.44 0.54 10.58
C ILE A 121 9.90 1.79 9.79
N ALA A 122 9.62 1.83 8.49
CA ALA A 122 10.16 2.86 7.60
C ALA A 122 9.44 4.22 7.72
N ASN A 123 8.22 4.25 8.23
CA ASN A 123 7.45 5.49 8.40
C ASN A 123 6.34 5.32 9.45
N PRO A 124 5.83 6.42 10.02
CA PRO A 124 4.89 6.37 11.15
C PRO A 124 3.41 6.23 10.73
N PHE A 125 3.13 5.97 9.45
CA PHE A 125 1.76 5.88 8.96
C PHE A 125 1.23 4.45 9.06
N THR A 126 -0.05 4.34 9.38
CA THR A 126 -0.80 3.07 9.31
C THR A 126 -1.60 3.00 8.02
N LEU A 127 -1.66 1.81 7.41
CA LEU A 127 -2.47 1.55 6.22
C LEU A 127 -3.61 0.62 6.61
N ILE A 128 -4.86 1.09 6.53
CA ILE A 128 -6.02 0.37 7.03
C ILE A 128 -6.86 -0.06 5.83
N PRO A 129 -7.02 -1.37 5.54
CA PRO A 129 -7.95 -1.84 4.53
C PRO A 129 -9.37 -1.34 4.80
N LYS A 130 -10.04 -0.92 3.74
CA LYS A 130 -11.45 -0.52 3.72
C LYS A 130 -12.21 -1.59 2.93
N ASP A 131 -12.17 -2.81 3.44
CA ASP A 131 -13.07 -3.84 2.93
C ASP A 131 -14.51 -3.44 3.27
N ASN A 132 -15.43 -3.61 2.33
CA ASN A 132 -16.84 -3.24 2.46
C ASN A 132 -17.41 -3.85 3.77
N PRO A 133 -18.11 -3.10 4.62
CA PRO A 133 -18.49 -3.53 5.99
C PRO A 133 -19.63 -4.58 6.05
N ASP A 134 -19.74 -5.49 5.07
CA ASP A 134 -20.75 -6.56 5.08
C ASP A 134 -20.36 -7.75 5.99
N GLU A 135 -19.30 -7.64 6.77
CA GLU A 135 -18.96 -8.61 7.83
C GLU A 135 -18.80 -7.90 9.18
N SER A 136 -19.91 -7.33 9.67
CA SER A 136 -20.03 -6.96 11.09
C SER A 136 -21.49 -7.00 11.57
N GLU A 137 -22.18 -8.12 11.36
CA GLU A 137 -23.33 -8.53 12.16
C GLU A 137 -23.33 -10.06 12.33
N GLU A 138 -22.81 -10.54 13.47
CA GLU A 138 -23.35 -11.69 14.22
C GLU A 138 -23.12 -11.44 15.73
#